data_AF-A0A8J3E7U6-F1
#
_entry.id   AF-A0A8J3E7U6-F1
#
_cell.length_a   1.000
_cell.length_b   1.000
_cell.length_c   1.000
_cell.angle_alpha   90.00
_cell.angle_beta   90.00
_cell.angle_gamma   90.00
#
_symmetry.space_group_name_H-M   'P 1'
#
loop_
_entity.id
_entity.type
_entity.pdbx_description
1 polymer ?
#
loop_
_entity_poly.entity_id
_entity_poly.type
_entity_poly.pdbx_seq_one_letter_code
_entity_poly.pdbx_strand_id
1 'polypeptide(L)' 'MPFSEAIGVIGILFAVVVAPIWLFLHYGSRWRQAKLLTTESEKTLAEMADIADKMQSRIENLERLLDATAPEWRKKP' A
#
# COMPACT_ATOMS: atom_id res chain seq x y z
N MET A 1 -55.14 -10.85 -4.83
CA MET A 1 -53.71 -11.15 -4.98
C MET A 1 -53.54 -12.25 -6.02
N PRO A 2 -53.43 -11.92 -7.32
CA PRO A 2 -52.95 -12.87 -8.32
C PRO A 2 -51.58 -13.43 -7.91
N PHE A 3 -51.33 -14.70 -8.27
CA PHE A 3 -50.11 -15.44 -7.92
C PHE A 3 -48.81 -14.73 -8.35
N SER A 4 -48.85 -13.94 -9.43
CA SER A 4 -47.73 -13.13 -9.92
C SER A 4 -47.29 -12.04 -8.93
N GLU A 5 -48.22 -11.43 -8.21
CA GLU A 5 -47.90 -10.41 -7.19
C GLU A 5 -47.16 -11.02 -6.01
N ALA A 6 -47.56 -12.23 -5.58
CA ALA A 6 -46.91 -12.93 -4.47
C ALA A 6 -45.45 -13.28 -4.79
N ILE A 7 -45.16 -13.74 -6.01
CA ILE A 7 -43.79 -14.03 -6.45
C ILE A 7 -42.93 -12.76 -6.48
N GLY A 8 -43.48 -11.66 -6.99
CA GLY A 8 -42.77 -10.36 -7.02
C GLY A 8 -42.41 -9.86 -5.62
N VAL A 9 -43.35 -9.95 -4.68
CA VAL A 9 -43.12 -9.53 -3.28
C VAL A 9 -42.04 -10.38 -2.60
N ILE A 10 -42.05 -11.69 -2.81
CA ILE A 10 -41.02 -12.59 -2.25
C ILE A 10 -39.63 -12.26 -2.84
N GLY A 11 -39.56 -12.01 -4.15
CA GLY A 11 -38.30 -11.64 -4.80
C GLY A 11 -37.74 -10.30 -4.31
N ILE A 12 -38.62 -9.31 -4.09
CA ILE A 12 -38.22 -8.00 -3.55
C ILE A 12 -37.71 -8.14 -2.11
N LEU A 13 -38.42 -8.88 -1.25
CA LEU A 13 -37.97 -9.11 0.12
C LEU A 13 -36.60 -9.80 0.17
N PHE A 14 -36.39 -10.80 -0.70
CA PHE A 14 -35.09 -11.45 -0.84
C PHE A 14 -34.00 -10.47 -1.28
N ALA A 15 -34.27 -9.65 -2.31
CA ALA A 15 -33.33 -8.66 -2.82
C ALA A 15 -32.98 -7.60 -1.76
N VAL A 16 -33.95 -7.14 -0.98
CA VAL A 16 -33.75 -6.16 0.09
C VAL A 16 -32.89 -6.72 1.22
N VAL A 17 -32.82 -8.04 1.41
CA VAL A 17 -31.92 -8.66 2.40
C VAL A 17 -30.55 -8.98 1.79
N VAL A 18 -30.52 -9.56 0.60
CA VAL A 18 -29.26 -10.03 -0.01
C VAL A 18 -28.43 -8.89 -0.59
N ALA A 19 -29.05 -7.89 -1.21
CA ALA A 19 -28.32 -6.75 -1.77
C ALA A 19 -27.51 -5.97 -0.73
N PRO A 20 -28.04 -5.59 0.46
CA PRO A 20 -27.23 -4.92 1.46
C PRO A 20 -26.15 -5.83 2.04
N ILE A 21 -26.42 -7.13 2.28
CA ILE A 21 -25.38 -8.07 2.74
C ILE A 21 -24.23 -8.12 1.73
N TRP A 22 -24.54 -8.22 0.44
CA TRP A 22 -23.54 -8.21 -0.62
C TRP A 22 -22.78 -6.89 -0.68
N LEU A 23 -23.47 -5.74 -0.50
CA LEU A 23 -22.84 -4.43 -0.40
C LEU A 23 -21.85 -4.38 0.78
N PHE A 24 -22.26 -4.79 1.98
CA PHE A 24 -21.35 -4.83 3.12
C PHE A 24 -20.12 -5.71 2.87
N LEU A 25 -20.31 -6.90 2.28
CA LEU A 25 -19.20 -7.79 1.93
C LEU A 25 -18.28 -7.20 0.86
N HIS A 26 -18.85 -6.63 -0.20
CA HIS A 26 -18.10 -6.06 -1.31
C HIS A 26 -17.23 -4.90 -0.83
N TYR A 27 -17.81 -3.93 -0.12
CA TYR A 27 -17.09 -2.74 0.33
C TYR A 27 -16.16 -3.04 1.51
N GLY A 28 -16.54 -3.97 2.40
CA GLY A 28 -15.67 -4.44 3.48
C GLY A 28 -14.40 -5.10 2.97
N SER A 29 -14.49 -5.94 1.92
CA SER A 29 -13.31 -6.56 1.30
C SER A 29 -12.37 -5.53 0.67
N ARG A 30 -12.92 -4.50 0.03
CA ARG A 30 -12.14 -3.44 -0.62
C ARG A 30 -11.46 -2.53 0.40
N TRP A 31 -12.13 -2.23 1.51
CA TRP A 31 -11.53 -1.42 2.58
C TRP A 31 -10.34 -2.12 3.25
N ARG A 32 -10.46 -3.43 3.52
CA ARG A 32 -9.32 -4.21 4.06
C ARG A 32 -8.14 -4.23 3.11
N GLN A 33 -8.37 -4.49 1.82
CA GLN A 33 -7.32 -4.50 0.80
C GLN A 33 -6.63 -3.13 0.68
N ALA A 34 -7.39 -2.04 0.64
CA ALA A 34 -6.83 -0.69 0.60
C ALA A 34 -5.92 -0.40 1.80
N LYS A 35 -6.35 -0.76 3.01
CA LYS A 35 -5.56 -0.56 4.24
C LYS A 35 -4.26 -1.37 4.25
N LEU A 36 -4.30 -2.61 3.77
CA LEU A 36 -3.12 -3.48 3.63
C LEU A 36 -2.10 -2.86 2.65
N LEU A 37 -2.56 -2.42 1.48
CA LEU A 37 -1.72 -1.76 0.47
C LEU A 37 -1.05 -0.48 1.00
N THR A 38 -1.79 0.34 1.75
CA THR A 38 -1.23 1.54 2.39
C THR A 38 -0.12 1.18 3.37
N THR A 39 -0.34 0.17 4.23
CA THR A 39 0.64 -0.26 5.25
C THR A 39 1.92 -0.82 4.60
N GLU A 40 1.77 -1.61 3.53
CA GLU A 40 2.92 -2.15 2.78
C GLU A 40 3.73 -1.03 2.11
N SER A 41 3.05 -0.06 1.50
CA SER A 41 3.69 1.09 0.85
C SER A 41 4.49 1.94 1.85
N GLU A 42 3.90 2.21 3.03
CA GLU A 42 4.59 2.92 4.12
C GLU A 42 5.84 2.17 4.58
N LYS A 43 5.76 0.85 4.72
CA LYS A 43 6.90 0.01 5.09
C LYS A 43 8.01 0.07 4.04
N THR A 44 7.69 -0.06 2.76
CA THR A 44 8.68 0.02 1.68
C THR A 44 9.36 1.38 1.64
N LEU A 45 8.61 2.47 1.83
CA LEU A 45 9.19 3.82 1.90
C LEU A 45 10.15 3.97 3.09
N ALA A 46 9.79 3.42 4.26
CA ALA A 46 10.67 3.43 5.42
C ALA A 46 11.95 2.63 5.19
N GLU A 47 11.87 1.47 4.53
CA GLU A 47 13.04 0.67 4.16
C GLU A 47 13.95 1.41 3.16
N MET A 48 13.37 2.10 2.17
CA MET A 48 14.14 2.91 1.22
C MET A 48 14.87 4.08 1.90
N ALA A 49 14.23 4.72 2.89
CA ALA A 49 14.86 5.78 3.67
C ALA A 49 16.05 5.25 4.49
N ASP A 50 15.90 4.11 5.17
CA ASP A 50 16.99 3.46 5.92
C ASP A 50 18.16 3.06 5.00
N ILE A 51 17.88 2.58 3.78
CA ILE A 51 18.92 2.29 2.79
C ILE A 51 19.64 3.58 2.38
N ALA A 52 18.92 4.67 2.13
CA ALA A 52 19.50 5.95 1.76
C ALA A 52 20.44 6.48 2.87
N ASP A 53 20.03 6.41 4.13
CA ASP A 53 20.84 6.83 5.29
C ASP A 53 22.13 6.01 5.42
N LYS A 54 22.02 4.68 5.22
CA LYS A 54 23.18 3.78 5.21
C LYS A 54 24.12 4.09 4.05
N MET A 55 23.57 4.38 2.87
CA MET A 55 24.38 4.75 1.70
C MET A 55 25.12 6.07 1.95
N GLN A 56 24.47 7.07 2.53
CA GLN A 56 25.11 8.33 2.88
C GLN A 56 26.27 8.11 3.87
N SER A 57 26.04 7.34 4.93
CA SER A 57 27.08 7.01 5.91
C SER A 57 28.29 6.30 5.27
N ARG A 58 28.03 5.44 4.28
CA ARG A 58 29.09 4.77 3.51
C ARG A 58 29.85 5.73 2.61
N ILE A 59 29.15 6.66 1.95
CA ILE A 59 29.79 7.68 1.11
C ILE A 59 30.71 8.55 1.96
N GLU A 60 30.25 9.04 3.11
CA GLU A 60 31.07 9.84 4.02
C GLU A 60 32.33 9.08 4.47
N ASN A 61 32.21 7.78 4.76
CA ASN A 61 33.36 6.94 5.10
C ASN A 61 34.31 6.75 3.92
N LEU A 62 33.79 6.58 2.70
CA LEU A 62 34.60 6.48 1.48
C LEU A 62 35.33 7.80 1.20
N GLU A 63 34.66 8.94 1.35
CA GLU A 63 35.26 10.26 1.20
C GLU A 63 36.40 10.46 2.19
N ARG A 64 36.19 10.10 3.46
CA ARG A 64 37.26 10.15 4.49
C ARG A 64 38.45 9.27 4.15
N LEU A 65 38.21 8.04 3.67
CA LEU A 65 39.28 7.14 3.26
C LEU A 65 40.04 7.68 2.04
N LEU A 66 39.31 8.25 1.08
CA LEU A 66 39.88 8.78 -0.15
C LEU A 66 40.69 10.06 0.11
N ASP A 67 40.21 10.92 1.01
CA ASP A 67 40.95 12.07 1.51
C ASP A 67 42.26 11.65 2.22
N ALA A 68 42.27 10.50 2.93
CA ALA A 68 43.47 9.98 3.59
C ALA A 68 44.45 9.27 2.64
N THR A 69 43.95 8.59 1.61
CA THR A 69 44.77 7.70 0.76
C THR A 69 45.18 8.33 -0.58
N ALA A 70 44.42 9.29 -1.09
CA ALA A 70 44.65 9.91 -2.39
C ALA A 70 44.29 11.40 -2.39
N PRO A 71 45.00 12.27 -1.64
CA PRO A 71 44.61 13.67 -1.37
C PRO A 71 44.31 14.56 -2.59
N GLU A 72 44.75 14.18 -3.78
CA GLU A 72 44.50 14.90 -5.04
C GLU A 72 43.25 14.41 -5.80
N TRP A 73 42.48 13.45 -5.26
CA TRP A 73 41.35 12.81 -5.95
C TRP A 73 40.25 13.78 -6.38
N ARG A 74 40.04 14.85 -5.61
CA ARG A 74 39.05 15.91 -5.90
C ARG A 74 39.49 16.85 -7.04
N LYS A 75 40.74 16.79 -7.49
CA LYS A 75 41.29 17.66 -8.54
C LYS A 75 41.31 17.02 -9.93
N LYS A 76 40.82 15.77 -10.08
CA LYS A 76 40.64 15.18 -11.41
C LYS A 76 39.42 15.80 -12.10
N PRO A 77 39.59 16.41 -13.30
CA PRO A 77 38.49 16.96 -14.09
C PRO A 77 37.54 15.88 -14.61
#